data_AF-A0A8H3V779-F1
#
_entry.id   AF-A0A8H3V779-F1
#
_cell.length_a   1.000
_cell.length_b   1.000
_cell.length_c   1.000
_cell.angle_alpha   90.00
_cell.angle_beta   90.00
_cell.angle_gamma   90.00
#
_symmetry.space_group_name_H-M   'P 1'
#
loop_
_entity.id
_entity.type
_entity.pdbx_description
1 polymer ?
#
loop_
_entity_poly.entity_id
_entity_poly.type
_entity_poly.pdbx_seq_one_letter_code
_entity_poly.pdbx_strand_id
1 'polypeptide(L)'
;MLLLPLFVSQFVLSALSITNLGLISSMVGFLHVQKYGPGYSVQVSSSESIQMKALPAHIWLDQGHTSNGVAGYGFFLGLLGMFIAFRYKKGKSTPTLVLVLTILLTLATLFTLSALIFTFTVTSQTKHKQITPSLLRAGEPYPDHRWTPETWYKAVLKLPIEESLKKTFRNKVRNMEAWRWMLIPIFLTDVVGLVLAGLALVGARKEKREVGGVDKGES
;
A
#
# COMPACT_ATOMS: atom_id res chain seq x y z
N MET A 1 -11.44 -17.21 -24.00
CA MET A 1 -12.15 -17.31 -22.70
C MET A 1 -11.47 -16.58 -21.53
N LEU A 2 -10.14 -16.38 -21.51
CA LEU A 2 -9.40 -15.77 -20.37
C LEU A 2 -9.52 -14.23 -20.22
N LEU A 3 -10.17 -13.53 -21.14
CA LEU A 3 -10.17 -12.06 -21.19
C LEU A 3 -11.07 -11.39 -20.16
N LEU A 4 -12.24 -11.97 -19.90
CA LEU A 4 -13.16 -11.45 -18.89
C LEU A 4 -12.58 -11.63 -17.47
N PRO A 5 -12.04 -12.81 -17.08
CA PRO A 5 -11.32 -12.96 -15.83
C PRO A 5 -10.15 -11.99 -15.69
N LEU A 6 -9.35 -11.81 -16.76
CA LEU A 6 -8.24 -10.85 -16.75
C LEU A 6 -8.77 -9.44 -16.50
N PHE A 7 -9.76 -8.98 -17.27
CA PHE A 7 -10.36 -7.65 -17.08
C PHE A 7 -10.85 -7.43 -15.65
N VAL A 8 -11.60 -8.39 -15.08
CA VAL A 8 -12.13 -8.30 -13.72
C VAL A 8 -11.00 -8.26 -12.69
N SER A 9 -9.96 -9.10 -12.82
CA SER A 9 -8.81 -9.06 -11.91
C SER A 9 -8.11 -7.70 -11.92
N GLN A 10 -7.95 -7.09 -13.10
CA GLN A 10 -7.27 -5.80 -13.26
C GLN A 10 -8.13 -4.64 -12.75
N PHE A 11 -9.45 -4.74 -12.87
CA PHE A 11 -10.38 -3.81 -12.23
C PHE A 11 -10.25 -3.86 -10.70
N VAL A 12 -10.27 -5.06 -10.11
CA VAL A 12 -10.11 -5.25 -8.67
C VAL A 12 -8.76 -4.73 -8.20
N LEU A 13 -7.67 -5.00 -8.93
CA LEU A 13 -6.34 -4.46 -8.63
C LEU A 13 -6.37 -2.94 -8.57
N SER A 14 -6.95 -2.29 -9.59
CA SER A 14 -7.04 -0.83 -9.66
C SER A 14 -7.85 -0.26 -8.49
N ALA A 15 -9.02 -0.85 -8.19
CA ALA A 15 -9.91 -0.42 -7.12
C ALA A 15 -9.29 -0.55 -5.71
N LEU A 16 -8.65 -1.68 -5.42
CA LEU A 16 -7.93 -1.89 -4.16
C LEU A 16 -6.77 -0.92 -4.03
N SER A 17 -6.02 -0.73 -5.11
CA SER A 17 -4.83 0.13 -5.13
C SER A 17 -5.19 1.61 -4.92
N ILE A 18 -6.22 2.13 -5.58
CA ILE A 18 -6.65 3.53 -5.37
C ILE A 18 -7.22 3.75 -3.97
N THR A 19 -7.91 2.74 -3.42
CA THR A 19 -8.38 2.79 -2.02
C THR A 19 -7.21 2.85 -1.06
N ASN A 20 -6.16 2.06 -1.30
CA ASN A 20 -4.93 2.08 -0.52
C ASN A 20 -4.21 3.42 -0.59
N LEU A 21 -4.12 3.98 -1.79
CA LEU A 21 -3.54 5.30 -2.01
C LEU A 21 -4.32 6.38 -1.25
N GLY A 22 -5.65 6.30 -1.23
CA GLY A 22 -6.51 7.21 -0.47
C GLY A 22 -6.28 7.13 1.04
N LEU A 23 -6.17 5.92 1.60
CA LEU A 23 -5.86 5.74 3.02
C LEU A 23 -4.47 6.28 3.40
N ILE A 24 -3.46 5.97 2.59
CA ILE A 24 -2.09 6.47 2.79
C ILE A 24 -2.06 8.00 2.67
N SER A 25 -2.74 8.58 1.68
CA SER A 25 -2.80 10.04 1.49
C SER A 25 -3.48 10.74 2.66
N SER A 26 -4.58 10.18 3.18
CA SER A 26 -5.26 10.69 4.39
C SER A 26 -4.35 10.68 5.62
N MET A 27 -3.45 9.70 5.68
CA MET A 27 -2.46 9.57 6.74
C MET A 27 -1.32 10.58 6.56
N VAL A 28 -0.79 10.77 5.34
CA VAL A 28 0.25 11.78 5.05
C VAL A 28 -0.25 13.17 5.38
N GLY A 29 -1.47 13.52 4.97
CA GLY A 29 -2.10 14.80 5.32
C GLY A 29 -2.25 14.98 6.82
N PHE A 30 -2.64 13.93 7.54
CA PHE A 30 -2.70 13.95 9.00
C PHE A 30 -1.32 14.19 9.63
N LEU A 31 -0.27 13.48 9.22
CA LEU A 31 1.08 13.72 9.72
C LEU A 31 1.57 15.14 9.43
N HIS A 32 1.23 15.70 8.27
CA HIS A 32 1.61 17.06 7.93
C HIS A 32 0.99 18.07 8.89
N VAL A 33 -0.31 17.93 9.18
CA VAL A 33 -0.99 18.76 10.20
C VAL A 33 -0.32 18.60 11.57
N GLN A 34 0.06 17.38 11.95
CA GLN A 34 0.71 17.12 13.24
C GLN A 34 2.13 17.69 13.31
N LYS A 35 2.88 17.69 12.20
CA LYS A 35 4.26 18.22 12.12
C LYS A 35 4.33 19.72 12.43
N TYR A 36 3.35 20.49 11.96
CA TYR A 36 3.31 21.95 12.16
C TYR A 36 2.34 22.38 13.27
N GLY A 37 1.65 21.43 13.89
CA GLY A 37 0.70 21.68 14.96
C GLY A 37 1.35 21.95 16.33
N PRO A 38 0.56 22.44 17.30
CA PRO A 38 1.07 22.81 18.63
C PRO A 38 1.43 21.62 19.53
N GLY A 39 1.18 20.38 19.10
CA GLY A 39 1.29 19.21 19.97
C GLY A 39 0.02 19.00 20.81
N TYR A 40 0.15 18.28 21.93
CA TYR A 40 -0.94 18.04 22.87
C TYR A 40 -0.43 17.89 24.30
N SER A 41 -1.29 18.20 25.27
CA SER A 41 -0.97 18.07 26.69
C SER A 41 -1.14 16.62 27.17
N VAL A 42 -0.15 16.14 27.93
CA VAL A 42 -0.13 14.81 28.56
C VAL A 42 -0.10 15.01 30.07
N GLN A 43 -1.06 14.44 30.79
CA GLN A 43 -1.10 14.52 32.25
C GLN A 43 -0.14 13.50 32.88
N VAL A 44 1.03 13.95 33.34
CA VAL A 44 2.02 13.04 33.96
C VAL A 44 1.64 12.69 35.40
N SER A 45 0.99 13.63 36.10
CA SER A 45 0.41 13.44 37.43
C SER A 45 -0.87 14.28 37.59
N SER A 46 -1.55 14.17 38.73
CA SER A 46 -2.78 14.93 39.00
C SER A 46 -2.61 16.45 38.98
N SER A 47 -1.37 16.94 39.15
CA SER A 47 -1.04 18.37 39.17
C SER A 47 -0.07 18.79 38.06
N GLU A 48 0.42 17.86 37.25
CA GLU A 48 1.45 18.12 36.24
C GLU A 48 1.00 17.68 34.86
N SER A 49 1.04 18.62 33.93
CA SER A 49 0.80 18.35 32.52
C SER A 49 1.96 18.84 31.68
N ILE A 50 2.45 18.00 30.77
CA ILE A 50 3.54 18.33 29.87
C ILE A 50 2.99 18.52 28.46
N GLN A 51 3.33 19.64 27.83
CA GLN A 51 3.04 19.86 26.42
C GLN A 51 4.00 19.04 25.56
N MET A 52 3.49 17.96 24.98
CA MET A 52 4.23 17.02 24.15
C MET A 52 4.10 17.39 22.67
N LYS A 53 5.22 17.38 21.92
CA LYS A 53 5.19 17.49 20.47
C LYS A 53 4.46 16.30 19.84
N ALA A 54 3.69 16.56 18.78
CA ALA A 54 2.82 15.55 18.21
C ALA A 54 3.55 14.37 17.54
N LEU A 55 4.77 14.59 17.08
CA LEU A 55 5.63 13.62 16.40
C LEU A 55 6.97 13.47 17.14
N PRO A 56 7.60 12.27 17.08
CA PRO A 56 8.96 12.11 17.56
C PRO A 56 9.95 12.86 16.65
N ALA A 57 11.19 13.02 17.12
CA ALA A 57 12.26 13.66 16.36
C ALA A 57 12.46 13.02 14.98
N HIS A 58 12.37 11.68 14.93
CA HIS A 58 12.46 10.91 13.70
C HIS A 58 11.33 9.89 13.65
N ILE A 59 10.49 10.01 12.63
CA ILE A 59 9.42 9.07 12.34
C ILE A 59 9.77 8.28 11.08
N TRP A 60 9.63 6.96 11.14
CA TRP A 60 10.00 6.06 10.05
C TRP A 60 8.86 5.97 9.03
N LEU A 61 9.01 6.69 7.92
CA LEU A 61 7.97 6.83 6.89
C LEU A 61 8.17 5.91 5.67
N ASP A 62 9.35 5.31 5.51
CA ASP A 62 9.69 4.51 4.34
C ASP A 62 8.66 3.42 4.03
N GLN A 63 8.15 2.74 5.06
CA GLN A 63 7.10 1.73 4.91
C GLN A 63 5.82 2.28 4.26
N GLY A 64 5.47 3.55 4.56
CA GLY A 64 4.37 4.25 3.93
C GLY A 64 4.69 4.70 2.50
N HIS A 65 5.92 5.14 2.24
CA HIS A 65 6.39 5.49 0.90
C HIS A 65 6.44 4.29 -0.05
N THR A 66 6.98 3.16 0.40
CA THR A 66 7.00 1.89 -0.35
C THR A 66 5.58 1.45 -0.70
N SER A 67 4.66 1.51 0.27
CA SER A 67 3.26 1.10 0.07
C SER A 67 2.47 2.07 -0.81
N ASN A 68 2.81 3.36 -0.77
CA ASN A 68 2.31 4.35 -1.72
C ASN A 68 2.76 3.99 -3.14
N GLY A 69 4.04 3.63 -3.31
CA GLY A 69 4.57 3.15 -4.58
C GLY A 69 3.81 1.95 -5.13
N VAL A 70 3.55 0.93 -4.29
CA VAL A 70 2.73 -0.23 -4.65
C VAL A 70 1.32 0.18 -5.08
N ALA A 71 0.65 1.04 -4.30
CA ALA A 71 -0.69 1.52 -4.58
C ALA A 71 -0.76 2.33 -5.89
N GLY A 72 0.20 3.22 -6.14
CA GLY A 72 0.28 3.97 -7.40
C GLY A 72 0.51 3.02 -8.58
N TYR A 73 1.48 2.10 -8.46
CA TYR A 73 1.82 1.14 -9.50
C TYR A 73 0.63 0.23 -9.84
N GLY A 74 0.00 -0.39 -8.84
CA GLY A 74 -1.16 -1.26 -9.02
C GLY A 74 -2.36 -0.54 -9.62
N PHE A 75 -2.59 0.74 -9.27
CA PHE A 75 -3.69 1.52 -9.85
C PHE A 75 -3.54 1.66 -11.37
N PHE A 76 -2.39 2.17 -11.83
CA PHE A 76 -2.15 2.38 -13.25
C PHE A 76 -1.98 1.07 -14.02
N LEU A 77 -1.36 0.05 -13.42
CA LEU A 77 -1.23 -1.26 -14.03
C LEU A 77 -2.60 -1.92 -14.24
N GLY A 78 -3.50 -1.82 -13.27
CA GLY A 78 -4.88 -2.31 -13.41
C GLY A 78 -5.63 -1.61 -14.56
N LEU A 79 -5.47 -0.29 -14.72
CA LEU A 79 -6.04 0.45 -15.86
C LEU A 79 -5.48 -0.06 -17.20
N LEU A 80 -4.15 -0.23 -17.29
CA LEU A 80 -3.47 -0.77 -18.46
C LEU A 80 -3.94 -2.20 -18.78
N GLY A 81 -4.05 -3.05 -17.76
CA GLY A 81 -4.51 -4.43 -17.91
C GLY A 81 -5.94 -4.53 -18.41
N MET A 82 -6.86 -3.70 -17.90
CA MET A 82 -8.23 -3.58 -18.42
C MET A 82 -8.24 -3.13 -19.88
N PHE A 83 -7.43 -2.14 -20.23
CA PHE A 83 -7.32 -1.65 -21.61
C PHE A 83 -6.82 -2.74 -22.57
N ILE A 84 -5.81 -3.51 -22.18
CA ILE A 84 -5.27 -4.62 -22.99
C ILE A 84 -6.31 -5.73 -23.14
N ALA A 85 -6.98 -6.13 -22.06
CA ALA A 85 -8.04 -7.15 -22.12
C ALA A 85 -9.18 -6.74 -23.06
N PHE A 86 -9.57 -5.45 -23.04
CA PHE A 86 -10.56 -4.90 -23.96
C PHE A 86 -10.09 -4.87 -25.42
N ARG A 87 -8.85 -4.47 -25.68
CA ARG A 87 -8.24 -4.49 -27.02
C ARG A 87 -8.17 -5.90 -27.58
N TYR A 88 -7.83 -6.88 -26.75
CA TYR A 88 -7.76 -8.28 -27.15
C TYR A 88 -9.14 -8.82 -27.52
N LYS A 89 -10.19 -8.48 -26.74
CA LYS A 89 -11.57 -8.87 -27.07
C LYS A 89 -12.02 -8.36 -28.45
N LYS A 90 -11.51 -7.20 -28.88
CA LYS A 90 -11.80 -6.62 -30.20
C LYS A 90 -10.91 -7.17 -31.34
N GLY A 91 -10.06 -8.16 -31.08
CA GLY A 91 -9.09 -8.67 -32.06
C GLY A 91 -7.97 -7.67 -32.41
N LYS A 92 -7.75 -6.64 -31.58
CA LYS A 92 -6.81 -5.53 -31.84
C LYS A 92 -5.56 -5.57 -30.96
N SER A 93 -5.41 -6.58 -30.09
CA SER A 93 -4.24 -6.68 -29.22
C SER A 93 -3.19 -7.60 -29.84
N THR A 94 -1.93 -7.21 -29.71
CA THR A 94 -0.80 -8.05 -30.12
C THR A 94 -0.31 -8.91 -28.96
N PRO A 95 0.31 -10.07 -29.23
CA PRO A 95 0.99 -10.87 -28.21
C PRO A 95 2.04 -10.07 -27.42
N THR A 96 2.61 -9.03 -28.04
CA THR A 96 3.56 -8.10 -27.41
C THR A 96 2.94 -7.33 -26.24
N LEU A 97 1.71 -6.83 -26.39
CA LEU A 97 1.03 -6.12 -25.29
C LEU A 97 0.76 -7.04 -24.09
N VAL A 98 0.36 -8.29 -24.36
CA VAL A 98 0.14 -9.29 -23.31
C VAL A 98 1.46 -9.67 -22.62
N LEU A 99 2.55 -9.76 -23.38
CA LEU A 99 3.89 -9.97 -22.83
C LEU A 99 4.31 -8.81 -21.91
N VAL A 100 4.15 -7.57 -22.37
CA VAL A 100 4.45 -6.37 -21.56
C VAL A 100 3.64 -6.38 -20.27
N LEU A 101 2.33 -6.65 -20.35
CA LEU A 101 1.47 -6.76 -19.17
C LEU A 101 1.96 -7.85 -18.20
N THR A 102 2.37 -9.01 -18.73
CA THR A 102 2.90 -10.12 -17.92
C THR A 102 4.18 -9.74 -17.19
N ILE A 103 5.11 -9.03 -17.86
CA ILE A 103 6.34 -8.52 -17.24
C ILE A 103 6.01 -7.52 -16.13
N LEU A 104 5.14 -6.55 -16.41
CA LEU A 104 4.76 -5.53 -15.42
C LEU A 104 4.04 -6.15 -14.22
N LEU A 105 3.17 -7.14 -14.40
CA LEU A 105 2.52 -7.88 -13.31
C LEU A 105 3.52 -8.72 -12.50
N THR A 106 4.57 -9.24 -13.13
CA THR A 106 5.66 -9.93 -12.42
C THR A 106 6.37 -8.95 -11.49
N LEU A 107 6.73 -7.77 -12.01
CA LEU A 107 7.35 -6.70 -11.21
C LEU A 107 6.41 -6.19 -10.11
N ALA A 108 5.11 -6.03 -10.40
CA ALA A 108 4.09 -5.68 -9.42
C ALA A 108 4.08 -6.69 -8.25
N THR A 109 3.99 -7.98 -8.58
CA THR A 109 3.92 -9.06 -7.60
C THR A 109 5.14 -9.06 -6.67
N LEU A 110 6.34 -8.92 -7.24
CA LEU A 110 7.59 -8.86 -6.46
C LEU A 110 7.68 -7.59 -5.60
N PHE A 111 7.24 -6.45 -6.14
CA PHE A 111 7.24 -5.20 -5.42
C PHE A 111 6.24 -5.20 -4.26
N THR A 112 5.01 -5.65 -4.49
CA THR A 112 3.98 -5.80 -3.47
C THR A 112 4.40 -6.79 -2.39
N LEU A 113 5.00 -7.93 -2.76
CA LEU A 113 5.55 -8.88 -1.79
C LEU A 113 6.63 -8.24 -0.91
N SER A 114 7.56 -7.51 -1.52
CA SER A 114 8.63 -6.81 -0.80
C SER A 114 8.06 -5.75 0.16
N ALA A 115 7.08 -4.96 -0.29
CA ALA A 115 6.40 -3.98 0.54
C ALA A 115 5.62 -4.63 1.71
N LEU A 116 4.95 -5.75 1.45
CA LEU A 116 4.22 -6.50 2.47
C LEU A 116 5.18 -7.03 3.55
N ILE A 117 6.28 -7.68 3.16
CA ILE A 117 7.29 -8.15 4.12
C ILE A 117 7.87 -6.97 4.91
N PHE A 118 8.27 -5.90 4.23
CA PHE A 118 8.87 -4.73 4.85
C PHE A 118 7.94 -4.06 5.87
N THR A 119 6.71 -3.74 5.47
CA THR A 119 5.74 -3.03 6.31
C THR A 119 5.34 -3.82 7.54
N PHE A 120 5.10 -5.13 7.40
CA PHE A 120 4.77 -5.99 8.53
C PHE A 120 5.97 -6.20 9.45
N THR A 121 7.17 -6.34 8.91
CA THR A 121 8.40 -6.51 9.71
C THR A 121 8.69 -5.28 10.56
N VAL A 122 8.74 -4.09 9.95
CA VAL A 122 9.02 -2.85 10.69
C VAL A 122 7.93 -2.54 11.72
N THR A 123 6.67 -2.79 11.39
CA THR A 123 5.56 -2.63 12.34
C THR A 123 5.66 -3.63 13.49
N SER A 124 6.02 -4.88 13.23
CA SER A 124 6.20 -5.91 14.26
C SER A 124 7.37 -5.60 15.18
N GLN A 125 8.50 -5.11 14.64
CA GLN A 125 9.68 -4.71 15.42
C GLN A 125 9.41 -3.55 16.38
N THR A 126 8.37 -2.75 16.11
CA THR A 126 8.07 -1.52 16.87
C THR A 126 6.77 -1.61 17.69
N LYS A 127 5.99 -2.71 17.59
CA LYS A 127 4.64 -2.82 18.19
C LYS A 127 4.57 -2.75 19.72
N HIS A 128 5.61 -3.18 20.41
CA HIS A 128 5.64 -3.26 21.87
C HIS A 128 6.29 -2.04 22.53
N LYS A 129 6.78 -1.09 21.72
CA LYS A 129 7.37 0.15 22.25
C LYS A 129 6.32 0.97 23.00
N GLN A 130 6.78 1.67 24.03
CA GLN A 130 5.98 2.57 24.83
C GLN A 130 6.71 3.90 24.98
N ILE A 131 5.93 4.97 25.13
CA ILE A 131 6.47 6.29 25.45
C ILE A 131 6.82 6.26 26.93
N THR A 132 8.09 6.49 27.24
CA THR A 132 8.57 6.55 28.63
C THR A 132 8.39 7.98 29.15
N PRO A 133 7.58 8.21 30.20
CA PRO A 133 7.30 9.56 30.69
C PRO A 133 8.56 10.35 31.09
N SER A 134 9.61 9.67 31.58
CA SER A 134 10.88 10.30 31.96
C SER A 134 11.67 10.91 30.80
N LEU A 135 11.34 10.54 29.55
CA LEU A 135 11.95 11.10 28.34
C LEU A 135 11.12 12.26 27.76
N LEU A 136 9.91 12.51 28.29
CA LEU A 136 9.09 13.63 27.86
C LEU A 136 9.66 14.92 28.45
N ARG A 137 9.88 15.90 27.58
CA ARG A 137 10.29 17.25 27.96
C ARG A 137 9.38 18.24 27.25
N ALA A 138 9.00 19.30 27.95
CA ALA A 138 8.10 20.30 27.40
C ALA A 138 8.68 20.90 26.11
N GLY A 139 7.89 20.89 25.04
CA GLY A 139 8.28 21.48 23.76
C GLY A 139 9.25 20.68 22.90
N GLU A 140 9.84 19.60 23.43
CA GLU A 140 10.83 18.79 22.71
C GLU A 140 10.19 17.58 22.00
N PRO A 141 10.63 17.24 20.78
CA PRO A 141 10.25 15.98 20.14
C PRO A 141 10.78 14.76 20.92
N TYR A 142 10.00 13.68 20.92
CA TYR A 142 10.44 12.44 21.55
C TYR A 142 11.66 11.86 20.82
N PRO A 143 12.76 11.50 21.52
CA PRO A 143 14.08 11.31 20.88
C PRO A 143 14.26 9.95 20.17
N ASP A 144 13.45 8.94 20.46
CA ASP A 144 13.59 7.61 19.83
C ASP A 144 13.21 7.66 18.34
N HIS A 145 14.05 7.04 17.49
CA HIS A 145 13.99 7.11 16.04
C HIS A 145 13.29 5.92 15.36
N ARG A 146 12.91 4.87 16.11
CA ARG A 146 12.25 3.69 15.52
C ARG A 146 10.77 3.66 15.84
N TRP A 147 10.05 4.63 15.28
CA TRP A 147 8.59 4.69 15.34
C TRP A 147 8.02 4.68 13.94
N THR A 148 7.17 3.70 13.65
CA THR A 148 6.23 3.88 12.54
C THR A 148 5.09 4.78 13.01
N PRO A 149 4.41 5.46 12.10
CA PRO A 149 3.19 6.19 12.43
C PRO A 149 2.15 5.35 13.18
N GLU A 150 1.92 4.10 12.76
CA GLU A 150 0.97 3.19 13.42
C GLU A 150 1.37 2.96 14.88
N THR A 151 2.62 2.62 15.13
CA THR A 151 3.10 2.26 16.48
C THR A 151 3.26 3.48 17.38
N TRP A 152 3.63 4.63 16.82
CA TRP A 152 3.66 5.91 17.52
C TRP A 152 2.29 6.25 18.10
N TYR A 153 1.27 6.34 17.26
CA TYR A 153 -0.06 6.73 17.73
C TYR A 153 -0.72 5.66 18.62
N LYS A 154 -0.37 4.38 18.46
CA LYS A 154 -0.74 3.33 19.43
C LYS A 154 -0.12 3.57 20.80
N ALA A 155 1.12 4.05 20.88
CA ALA A 155 1.75 4.40 22.15
C ALA A 155 1.15 5.68 22.74
N VAL A 156 0.88 6.70 21.91
CA VAL A 156 0.21 7.94 22.33
C VAL A 156 -1.18 7.67 22.91
N LEU A 157 -1.94 6.73 22.34
CA LEU A 157 -3.27 6.37 22.85
C LEU A 157 -3.25 5.78 24.28
N LYS A 158 -2.10 5.30 24.75
CA LYS A 158 -1.92 4.82 26.13
C LYS A 158 -1.61 5.95 27.11
N LEU A 159 -1.27 7.13 26.61
CA LEU A 159 -1.03 8.29 27.45
C LEU A 159 -2.35 8.90 27.94
N PRO A 160 -2.33 9.54 29.12
CA PRO A 160 -3.44 10.33 29.64
C PRO A 160 -3.55 11.67 28.90
N ILE A 161 -4.06 11.60 27.66
CA ILE A 161 -4.43 12.74 26.80
C ILE A 161 -5.95 12.91 26.76
N GLU A 162 -6.41 14.06 26.26
CA GLU A 162 -7.82 14.38 26.10
C GLU A 162 -8.59 13.34 25.26
N GLU A 163 -9.82 13.01 25.66
CA GLU A 163 -10.62 11.94 25.04
C GLU A 163 -11.02 12.25 23.58
N SER A 164 -11.27 13.52 23.26
CA SER A 164 -11.56 13.97 21.88
C SER A 164 -10.38 13.65 20.94
N LEU A 165 -9.16 13.83 21.43
CA LEU A 165 -7.93 13.53 20.71
C LEU A 165 -7.70 12.02 20.60
N LYS A 166 -7.96 11.25 21.67
CA LYS A 166 -7.93 9.78 21.62
C LYS A 166 -8.85 9.23 20.54
N LYS A 167 -10.07 9.75 20.42
CA LYS A 167 -11.02 9.34 19.38
C LYS A 167 -10.45 9.60 17.98
N THR A 168 -9.86 10.77 17.76
CA THR A 168 -9.21 11.14 16.49
C THR A 168 -8.04 10.22 16.16
N PHE A 169 -7.15 9.98 17.12
CA PHE A 169 -5.98 9.13 16.94
C PHE A 169 -6.37 7.67 16.74
N ARG A 170 -7.39 7.16 17.43
CA ARG A 170 -7.91 5.80 17.23
C ARG A 170 -8.41 5.59 15.80
N ASN A 171 -9.13 6.57 15.26
CA ASN A 171 -9.57 6.53 13.87
C ASN A 171 -8.38 6.54 12.89
N LYS A 172 -7.36 7.36 13.15
CA LYS A 172 -6.16 7.42 12.29
C LYS A 172 -5.31 6.15 12.38
N VAL A 173 -5.16 5.56 13.57
CA VAL A 173 -4.52 4.25 13.76
C VAL A 173 -5.27 3.16 13.00
N ARG A 174 -6.61 3.14 13.07
CA ARG A 174 -7.41 2.18 12.30
C ARG A 174 -7.18 2.32 10.79
N ASN A 175 -7.07 3.55 10.28
CA ASN A 175 -6.72 3.76 8.87
C ASN A 175 -5.30 3.27 8.55
N MET A 176 -4.35 3.43 9.48
CA MET A 176 -2.97 2.94 9.34
C MET A 176 -2.91 1.41 9.27
N GLU A 177 -3.65 0.75 10.14
CA GLU A 177 -3.80 -0.71 10.11
C GLU A 177 -4.48 -1.16 8.82
N ALA A 178 -5.56 -0.48 8.41
CA ALA A 178 -6.32 -0.84 7.22
C ALA A 178 -5.45 -0.80 5.96
N TRP A 179 -4.68 0.27 5.73
CA TRP A 179 -3.84 0.33 4.54
C TRP A 179 -2.72 -0.73 4.56
N ARG A 180 -2.12 -1.02 5.74
CA ARG A 180 -1.13 -2.10 5.87
C ARG A 180 -1.74 -3.46 5.51
N TRP A 181 -2.94 -3.75 6.02
CA TRP A 181 -3.63 -5.00 5.73
C TRP A 181 -4.13 -5.08 4.29
N MET A 182 -4.43 -3.97 3.62
CA MET A 182 -4.81 -3.96 2.20
C MET A 182 -3.69 -4.39 1.24
N LEU A 183 -2.43 -4.42 1.68
CA LEU A 183 -1.35 -5.01 0.87
C LEU A 183 -1.58 -6.50 0.58
N ILE A 184 -2.25 -7.23 1.48
CA ILE A 184 -2.57 -8.65 1.27
C ILE A 184 -3.52 -8.87 0.08
N PRO A 185 -4.73 -8.27 0.04
CA PRO A 185 -5.62 -8.45 -1.10
C PRO A 185 -5.03 -7.87 -2.40
N ILE A 186 -4.22 -6.80 -2.34
CA ILE A 186 -3.49 -6.30 -3.52
C ILE A 186 -2.54 -7.38 -4.03
N PHE A 187 -1.71 -7.97 -3.16
CA PHE A 187 -0.77 -9.03 -3.52
C PHE A 187 -1.47 -10.24 -4.15
N LEU A 188 -2.57 -10.71 -3.55
CA LEU A 188 -3.34 -11.82 -4.08
C LEU A 188 -3.90 -11.50 -5.48
N THR A 189 -4.34 -10.26 -5.68
CA THR A 189 -4.84 -9.81 -6.98
C THR A 189 -3.73 -9.69 -8.02
N ASP A 190 -2.53 -9.24 -7.64
CA ASP A 190 -1.33 -9.24 -8.50
C ASP A 190 -1.01 -10.66 -8.97
N VAL A 191 -0.99 -11.64 -8.05
CA VAL A 191 -0.72 -13.05 -8.37
C VAL A 191 -1.77 -13.61 -9.32
N VAL A 192 -3.07 -13.38 -9.05
CA VAL A 192 -4.15 -13.82 -9.95
C VAL A 192 -4.02 -13.17 -11.32
N GLY A 193 -3.78 -11.86 -11.36
CA GLY A 193 -3.57 -11.12 -12.60
C GLY A 193 -2.39 -11.67 -13.40
N LEU A 194 -1.27 -11.95 -12.75
CA LEU A 194 -0.07 -12.52 -13.35
C LEU A 194 -0.35 -13.90 -13.97
N VAL A 195 -1.02 -14.79 -13.24
CA VAL A 195 -1.39 -16.12 -13.76
C VAL A 195 -2.28 -15.98 -14.99
N LEU A 196 -3.30 -15.13 -14.94
CA LEU A 196 -4.22 -14.92 -16.06
C LEU A 196 -3.52 -14.32 -17.29
N ALA A 197 -2.63 -13.34 -17.09
CA ALA A 197 -1.83 -12.75 -18.16
C ALA A 197 -0.88 -13.78 -18.80
N GLY A 198 -0.24 -14.62 -17.97
CA GLY A 198 0.62 -15.71 -18.44
C GLY A 198 -0.14 -16.74 -19.28
N LEU A 199 -1.32 -17.16 -18.83
CA LEU A 199 -2.18 -18.07 -19.60
C LEU A 199 -2.63 -17.43 -20.92
N ALA A 200 -3.00 -16.14 -20.91
CA ALA A 200 -3.36 -15.41 -22.11
C ALA A 200 -2.18 -15.30 -23.10
N LEU A 201 -0.95 -15.11 -22.60
CA LEU A 201 0.26 -15.07 -23.41
C LEU A 201 0.56 -16.42 -24.08
N VAL A 202 0.42 -17.52 -23.34
CA VAL A 202 0.59 -18.87 -23.88
C VAL A 202 -0.45 -19.14 -24.98
N GLY A 203 -1.72 -18.78 -24.75
CA GLY A 203 -2.77 -18.89 -25.76
C GLY A 203 -2.47 -18.09 -27.03
N ALA A 204 -2.12 -16.80 -26.89
CA ALA A 204 -1.79 -15.92 -28.01
C ALA A 204 -0.58 -16.42 -28.84
N ARG A 205 0.39 -17.09 -28.21
CA ARG A 205 1.54 -17.68 -28.90
C ARG A 205 1.19 -18.96 -29.66
N LYS A 206 0.25 -19.76 -29.16
CA LYS A 206 -0.23 -20.97 -29.86
C LYS A 206 -0.99 -20.60 -31.13
N GLU A 207 -1.94 -19.67 -31.03
CA GLU A 207 -2.75 -19.18 -32.16
C GLU A 207 -1.86 -18.62 -33.30
N LYS A 208 -0.83 -17.84 -32.96
CA LYS A 208 0.12 -17.32 -33.95
C LYS A 208 0.92 -18.43 -34.66
N ARG A 209 1.25 -19.52 -33.96
CA ARG A 209 1.99 -20.66 -34.56
C ARG A 209 1.12 -21.46 -35.52
N GLU A 210 -0.15 -21.65 -35.20
CA GLU A 210 -1.10 -22.37 -36.05
C GLU A 210 -1.36 -21.59 -37.34
N VAL A 211 -1.65 -20.28 -37.26
CA VAL A 211 -1.86 -19.44 -38.44
C VAL A 211 -0.60 -19.37 -39.33
N GLY A 212 0.58 -19.19 -38.74
CA GLY A 212 1.84 -19.16 -39.50
C GLY A 212 2.32 -20.52 -40.03
N GLY A 213 1.73 -21.63 -39.57
CA GLY A 213 1.97 -22.97 -40.08
C GLY A 213 1.12 -23.32 -41.29
N VAL A 214 -0.13 -22.84 -41.33
CA VAL A 214 -1.04 -23.00 -42.48
C VAL A 214 -0.52 -22.25 -43.71
N ASP A 215 -0.05 -21.02 -43.55
CA ASP A 215 0.53 -20.22 -44.66
C ASP A 215 1.80 -20.85 -45.28
N LYS A 216 2.46 -21.78 -44.59
CA LYS A 216 3.65 -22.48 -45.09
C LYS A 216 3.36 -23.85 -45.70
N GLY A 217 2.12 -24.35 -45.59
CA GLY A 217 1.70 -25.64 -46.13
C GLY A 217 1.11 -25.58 -47.54
N GLU A 218 0.82 -24.38 -48.06
CA GLU A 218 0.19 -24.15 -49.37
C GLU A 218 1.15 -23.57 -50.44
N SER A 219 2.47 -23.63 -50.22
CA SER A 219 3.48 -23.17 -51.19
C SER A 219 4.26 -24.30 -51.84
#